data_AF-A0AA40WFK2-F1
#
_entry.id   AF-A0AA40WFK2-F1
#
_cell.length_a   1.000
_cell.length_b   1.000
_cell.length_c   1.000
_cell.angle_alpha   90.00
_cell.angle_beta   90.00
_cell.angle_gamma   90.00
#
_symmetry.space_group_name_H-M   'P 1'
#
loop_
_entity.id
_entity.type
_entity.pdbx_description
1 polymer ?
#
loop_
_entity_poly.entity_id
_entity_poly.type
_entity_poly.pdbx_seq_one_letter_code
_entity_poly.pdbx_strand_id
1 'polypeptide(L)'
;MGTSTGGPRALQEVFSRIPEDISLPIFVVQHMPAGFTKAFAMRLNDHSKIKVKEAEDGESIEPNTGYVAPGDAHLSIHSKGGRKWIALSREGLVNGH
;
A
#
# COMPACT_ATOMS: atom_id res chain seq x y z
N MET A 1 5.35 -6.49 2.05
CA MET A 1 5.95 -6.59 3.41
C MET A 1 4.82 -6.52 4.42
N GLY A 2 4.79 -7.37 5.46
CA GLY A 2 3.78 -7.32 6.54
C GLY A 2 4.41 -7.65 7.89
N THR A 3 4.06 -6.89 8.95
CA THR A 3 4.81 -6.90 10.22
C THR A 3 3.92 -6.55 11.43
N SER A 4 3.75 -7.43 12.43
CA SER A 4 2.68 -7.30 13.44
C SER A 4 3.02 -6.48 14.71
N THR A 5 4.27 -6.49 15.22
CA THR A 5 4.61 -5.80 16.50
C THR A 5 5.79 -4.81 16.44
N GLY A 6 6.42 -4.64 15.28
CA GLY A 6 7.44 -3.59 15.02
C GLY A 6 7.27 -2.90 13.67
N GLY A 7 6.14 -3.16 13.01
CA GLY A 7 5.98 -2.96 11.58
C GLY A 7 6.04 -1.54 11.08
N PRO A 8 5.31 -0.59 11.70
CA PRO A 8 5.33 0.78 11.24
C PRO A 8 6.73 1.41 11.30
N ARG A 9 7.52 1.10 12.33
CA ARG A 9 8.88 1.63 12.49
C ARG A 9 9.87 0.97 11.54
N ALA A 10 9.81 -0.35 11.38
CA ALA A 10 10.64 -1.06 10.41
C ALA A 10 10.37 -0.59 8.97
N LEU A 11 9.08 -0.41 8.62
CA LEU A 11 8.70 0.10 7.30
C LEU A 11 9.17 1.55 7.12
N GLN A 12 9.09 2.41 8.13
CA GLN A 12 9.68 3.76 8.04
C GLN A 12 11.18 3.72 7.75
N GLU A 13 11.94 2.90 8.46
CA GLU A 13 13.39 2.78 8.24
C GLU A 13 13.73 2.22 6.84
N VAL A 14 12.89 1.33 6.31
CA VAL A 14 13.03 0.86 4.93
C VAL A 14 12.74 2.01 3.97
N PHE A 15 11.58 2.65 4.08
CA PHE A 15 11.14 3.72 3.17
C PHE A 15 12.04 4.96 3.18
N SER A 16 12.72 5.25 4.30
CA SER A 16 13.68 6.35 4.40
C SER A 16 14.99 6.11 3.67
N ARG A 17 15.28 4.86 3.30
CA ARG A 17 16.49 4.47 2.58
C ARG A 17 16.24 4.26 1.09
N ILE A 18 14.98 4.32 0.65
CA ILE A 18 14.61 4.16 -0.75
C ILE A 18 15.05 5.41 -1.52
N PRO A 19 15.82 5.27 -2.61
CA PRO A 19 16.18 6.40 -3.45
C PRO A 19 14.94 6.94 -4.18
N GLU A 20 15.00 8.19 -4.63
CA GLU A 20 13.88 8.86 -5.31
C GLU A 20 13.45 8.17 -6.62
N ASP A 21 14.40 7.53 -7.30
CA ASP A 21 14.16 6.79 -8.54
C ASP A 21 14.61 5.34 -8.37
N ILE A 22 13.63 4.50 -8.05
CA ILE A 22 13.75 3.04 -8.08
C ILE A 22 13.12 2.44 -9.34
N SER A 23 12.44 3.27 -10.14
CA SER A 23 11.69 2.89 -11.35
C SER A 23 10.70 1.74 -11.16
N LEU A 24 10.25 1.50 -9.91
CA LEU A 24 9.36 0.41 -9.53
C LEU A 24 8.30 0.90 -8.53
N PRO A 25 7.07 0.35 -8.58
CA PRO A 25 6.07 0.55 -7.52
C PRO A 25 6.37 -0.35 -6.32
N ILE A 26 5.93 0.08 -5.13
CA ILE A 26 6.02 -0.71 -3.89
C ILE A 26 4.63 -0.91 -3.31
N PHE A 27 4.32 -2.13 -2.87
CA PHE A 27 3.04 -2.45 -2.23
C PHE A 27 3.26 -2.90 -0.79
N VAL A 28 2.53 -2.29 0.14
CA VAL A 28 2.60 -2.53 1.57
C VAL A 28 1.26 -3.02 2.05
N VAL A 29 1.24 -4.22 2.64
CA VAL A 29 0.06 -4.81 3.26
C VAL A 29 0.38 -4.98 4.72
N GLN A 30 -0.18 -4.09 5.54
CA GLN A 30 0.09 -4.04 6.97
C GLN A 30 -1.23 -4.26 7.70
N HIS A 31 -1.26 -5.28 8.57
CA HIS A 31 -2.44 -5.61 9.38
C HIS A 31 -2.70 -4.49 10.38
N MET A 32 -3.57 -3.54 10.00
CA MET A 32 -3.95 -2.36 10.75
C MET A 32 -5.45 -2.15 10.62
N PRO A 33 -6.13 -1.63 11.65
CA PRO A 33 -7.56 -1.35 11.55
C PRO A 33 -7.88 -0.32 10.45
N ALA A 34 -9.07 -0.44 9.88
CA ALA A 34 -9.61 0.54 8.95
C ALA A 34 -9.54 1.96 9.54
N GLY A 35 -9.03 2.92 8.78
CA GLY A 35 -8.84 4.31 9.22
C GLY A 35 -7.42 4.65 9.72
N PHE A 36 -6.60 3.66 10.10
CA PHE A 36 -5.20 3.90 10.49
C PHE A 36 -4.23 3.82 9.32
N THR A 37 -4.59 3.10 8.26
CA THR A 37 -3.75 2.88 7.07
C THR A 37 -3.45 4.18 6.31
N LYS A 38 -4.41 5.10 6.24
CA LYS A 38 -4.21 6.44 5.65
C LYS A 38 -3.17 7.27 6.41
N ALA A 39 -3.28 7.34 7.74
CA ALA A 39 -2.31 8.04 8.57
C ALA A 39 -0.92 7.38 8.51
N PHE A 40 -0.89 6.04 8.40
CA PHE A 40 0.35 5.30 8.21
C PHE A 40 1.02 5.61 6.88
N ALA A 41 0.27 5.63 5.78
CA ALA A 41 0.78 6.00 4.46
C ALA A 41 1.34 7.42 4.43
N MET A 42 0.63 8.39 5.02
CA MET A 42 1.12 9.76 5.16
C MET A 42 2.45 9.81 5.92
N ARG A 43 2.56 9.07 7.02
CA ARG A 43 3.80 9.03 7.81
C ARG A 43 4.97 8.41 7.05
N LEU A 44 4.74 7.38 6.24
CA LEU A 44 5.75 6.82 5.35
C LEU A 44 6.16 7.84 4.28
N ASN A 45 5.19 8.56 3.70
CA ASN A 45 5.43 9.59 2.71
C ASN A 45 6.35 10.70 3.25
N ASP A 46 6.09 11.19 4.47
CA ASP A 46 6.90 12.24 5.11
C ASP A 46 8.36 11.83 5.34
N HIS A 47 8.64 10.52 5.40
CA HIS A 47 9.97 9.97 5.65
C HIS A 47 10.59 9.30 4.42
N SER A 48 9.96 9.41 3.24
CA SER A 48 10.45 8.78 2.01
C SER A 48 10.76 9.80 0.92
N LYS A 49 11.61 9.40 -0.03
CA LYS A 49 11.87 10.18 -1.24
C LYS A 49 10.88 9.88 -2.37
N ILE A 50 10.22 8.73 -2.30
CA ILE A 50 9.17 8.34 -3.23
C ILE A 50 7.81 8.75 -2.68
N LYS A 51 6.82 8.91 -3.56
CA LYS A 51 5.44 9.17 -3.14
C LYS A 51 4.91 7.94 -2.38
N VAL A 52 4.25 8.13 -1.25
CA VAL A 52 3.55 7.05 -0.55
C VAL A 52 2.11 7.46 -0.28
N LYS A 53 1.15 6.59 -0.60
CA LYS A 53 -0.28 6.84 -0.37
C LYS A 53 -1.01 5.54 0.00
N GLU A 54 -2.17 5.71 0.64
CA GLU A 54 -3.13 4.61 0.73
C GLU A 54 -3.67 4.32 -0.68
N ALA A 55 -3.78 3.05 -1.02
CA ALA A 55 -4.24 2.62 -2.33
C ALA A 55 -5.72 2.93 -2.54
N GLU A 56 -6.06 3.32 -3.76
CA GLU A 56 -7.41 3.62 -4.23
C GLU A 56 -7.82 2.62 -5.31
N ASP A 57 -9.10 2.28 -5.35
CA ASP A 57 -9.63 1.34 -6.34
C ASP A 57 -9.61 1.95 -7.75
N GLY A 58 -9.17 1.14 -8.73
CA GLY A 58 -9.11 1.53 -10.14
C GLY A 58 -7.95 2.45 -10.50
N GLU A 59 -7.07 2.83 -9.56
CA GLU A 59 -5.96 3.72 -9.86
C GLU A 59 -4.84 3.02 -10.66
N SER A 60 -4.22 3.76 -11.59
CA SER A 60 -3.06 3.28 -12.34
C SER A 60 -1.86 3.10 -11.41
N ILE A 61 -1.04 2.09 -11.69
CA ILE A 61 0.18 1.82 -10.92
C ILE A 61 1.33 2.63 -11.53
N GLU A 62 1.85 3.57 -10.74
CA GLU A 62 2.93 4.47 -11.12
C GLU A 62 4.27 4.01 -10.54
N PRO A 63 5.38 4.18 -11.28
CA PRO A 63 6.72 3.98 -10.72
C PRO A 63 6.99 4.99 -9.59
N ASN A 64 7.97 4.69 -8.74
CA ASN A 64 8.39 5.58 -7.64
C ASN A 64 7.23 5.97 -6.71
N THR A 65 6.29 5.02 -6.54
CA THR A 65 5.11 5.17 -5.68
C THR A 65 4.93 3.95 -4.79
N GLY A 66 4.79 4.19 -3.49
CA GLY A 66 4.39 3.23 -2.48
C GLY A 66 2.88 3.25 -2.24
N TYR A 67 2.25 2.10 -2.32
CA TYR A 67 0.82 1.90 -2.11
C TYR A 67 0.59 1.08 -0.84
N VAL A 68 -0.10 1.66 0.13
CA VAL A 68 -0.51 0.99 1.37
C VAL A 68 -1.93 0.47 1.20
N ALA A 69 -2.14 -0.84 1.35
CA ALA A 69 -3.47 -1.42 1.29
C ALA A 69 -4.36 -0.88 2.44
N PRO A 70 -5.62 -0.52 2.17
CA PRO A 70 -6.55 -0.14 3.23
C PRO A 70 -6.79 -1.30 4.21
N GLY A 71 -7.00 -0.99 5.48
CA GLY A 71 -7.16 -2.00 6.54
C GLY A 71 -8.40 -2.89 6.40
N ASP A 72 -9.37 -2.50 5.56
CA ASP A 72 -10.64 -3.18 5.30
C ASP A 72 -10.78 -3.72 3.86
N ALA A 73 -9.68 -3.75 3.09
CA ALA A 73 -9.71 -4.20 1.70
C ALA A 73 -8.52 -5.10 1.36
N HIS A 74 -8.78 -6.11 0.54
CA HIS A 74 -7.74 -6.86 -0.16
C HIS A 74 -7.28 -6.06 -1.39
N LEU A 75 -5.97 -5.84 -1.49
CA LEU A 75 -5.34 -5.19 -2.65
C LEU A 75 -4.89 -6.25 -3.66
N SER A 76 -5.40 -6.14 -4.89
CA SER A 76 -5.00 -6.96 -6.04
C SER A 76 -4.47 -6.08 -7.17
N ILE A 77 -3.60 -6.65 -8.00
CA ILE A 77 -3.06 -5.99 -9.19
C ILE A 77 -3.70 -6.62 -10.42
N HIS A 78 -4.38 -5.81 -11.22
CA HIS A 78 -4.96 -6.24 -12.48
C HIS A 78 -4.12 -5.74 -13.65
N SER A 79 -4.15 -6.48 -14.75
CA SER A 79 -3.42 -6.15 -15.97
C SER A 79 -4.24 -6.51 -17.21
N LYS A 80 -4.41 -5.56 -18.13
CA LYS A 80 -5.09 -5.79 -19.42
C LYS A 80 -4.52 -4.86 -20.48
N GLY A 81 -4.10 -5.43 -21.61
CA GLY A 81 -3.58 -4.65 -22.75
C GLY A 81 -2.38 -3.77 -22.42
N GLY A 82 -1.49 -4.22 -21.52
CA GLY A 82 -0.32 -3.44 -21.07
C GLY A 82 -0.59 -2.42 -19.96
N ARG A 83 -1.86 -2.11 -19.65
CA ARG A 83 -2.24 -1.27 -18.51
C ARG A 83 -2.32 -2.10 -17.24
N LYS A 84 -1.72 -1.62 -16.15
CA LYS A 84 -1.86 -2.19 -14.81
C LYS A 84 -2.57 -1.21 -13.88
N TRP A 85 -3.46 -1.72 -13.03
CA TRP A 85 -4.19 -0.92 -12.04
C TRP A 85 -4.41 -1.69 -10.75
N ILE A 86 -4.66 -0.96 -9.67
CA ILE A 86 -5.04 -1.52 -8.37
C ILE A 86 -6.53 -1.83 -8.37
N ALA A 87 -6.89 -3.02 -7.92
CA ALA A 87 -8.26 -3.41 -7.61
C ALA A 87 -8.36 -3.70 -6.11
N LEU A 88 -9.33 -3.07 -5.44
CA LEU A 88 -9.60 -3.27 -4.02
C LEU A 88 -10.88 -4.07 -3.85
N SER A 89 -10.77 -5.27 -3.28
CA SER A 89 -11.94 -6.07 -2.91
C SER A 89 -12.16 -6.01 -1.41
N ARG A 90 -13.34 -5.51 -1.02
CA ARG A 90 -13.82 -5.60 0.35
C ARG A 90 -14.66 -6.85 0.42
N GLU A 91 -14.01 -7.99 0.65
CA GLU A 91 -14.79 -9.18 0.97
C GLU A 91 -15.49 -8.89 2.31
N GLY A 92 -16.81 -8.73 2.25
CA GLY A 92 -17.61 -8.86 3.46
C GLY A 92 -17.27 -10.22 4.07
N LEU A 93 -17.19 -10.29 5.40
CA LEU A 93 -17.23 -11.57 6.11
C LEU A 93 -18.24 -12.47 5.40
N VAL A 94 -17.77 -13.51 4.72
CA VAL A 94 -18.63 -14.61 4.27
C VAL A 94 -19.05 -15.34 5.54
N ASN A 95 -20.03 -14.78 6.23
CA ASN A 95 -20.79 -15.43 7.26
C ASN A 95 -22.02 -16.06 6.58
N GLY A 96 -22.03 -17.39 6.55
CA GLY A 96 -23.25 -18.20 6.51
C GLY A 96 -23.78 -18.58 5.14
N HIS A 97 -23.42 -19.79 4.68
CA HIS A 97 -24.35 -20.93 4.61
C HIS A 97 -23.55 -22.24 4.49
#